data_AF-A0A3D0ZS86-F1
#
_entry.id   AF-A0A3D0ZS86-F1
#
_cell.length_a   1.000
_cell.length_b   1.000
_cell.length_c   1.000
_cell.angle_alpha   90.00
_cell.angle_beta   90.00
_cell.angle_gamma   90.00
#
_symmetry.space_group_name_H-M   'P 1'
#
loop_
_entity.id
_entity.type
_entity.pdbx_description
1 polymer ?
#
loop_
_entity_poly.entity_id
_entity_poly.type
_entity_poly.pdbx_seq_one_letter_code
_entity_poly.pdbx_strand_id
1 'polypeptide(L)'
;NHPAIFPTLMVFIGIFYGAGAVLNISVMSALADVADDHELNTGKRQEGIFYSARTFVGKTTSAFGLLIGGIAIDLIGWPTGVSSADQVADQTIFNLGLIDGPIAAVPSLFAIYFYGRYSISKKRYREIKAGLKTRAYR
;
A
#
# COMPACT_ATOMS: atom_id res chain seq x y z
N ASN A 1 -15.94 -5.05 29.51
CA ASN A 1 -14.67 -5.80 29.66
C ASN A 1 -14.79 -7.19 29.05
N HIS A 2 -14.70 -7.33 27.71
CA HIS A 2 -14.56 -8.64 27.07
C HIS A 2 -13.06 -8.94 26.93
N PRO A 3 -12.48 -9.87 27.73
CA PRO A 3 -11.05 -10.19 27.70
C PRO A 3 -10.58 -10.78 26.36
N ALA A 4 -11.51 -11.12 25.46
CA ALA A 4 -11.23 -11.60 24.11
C ALA A 4 -10.96 -10.48 23.08
N ILE A 5 -11.34 -9.23 23.34
CA ILE A 5 -11.18 -8.14 22.35
C ILE A 5 -9.69 -7.92 22.04
N PHE A 6 -8.88 -7.83 23.09
CA PHE A 6 -7.44 -7.57 22.97
C PHE A 6 -6.71 -8.65 22.15
N PRO A 7 -6.82 -9.95 22.45
CA PRO A 7 -6.16 -10.99 21.65
C PRO A 7 -6.73 -11.08 20.22
N THR A 8 -8.03 -10.88 20.01
CA THR A 8 -8.61 -10.87 18.65
C THR A 8 -8.07 -9.71 17.80
N LEU A 9 -7.96 -8.50 18.37
CA LEU A 9 -7.36 -7.36 17.69
C LEU A 9 -5.88 -7.60 17.37
N MET A 10 -5.11 -8.17 18.30
CA MET A 10 -3.70 -8.51 18.07
C MET A 10 -3.52 -9.49 16.89
N VAL A 11 -4.34 -10.54 16.83
CA VAL A 11 -4.30 -11.51 15.73
C VAL A 11 -4.69 -10.85 14.41
N PHE A 12 -5.75 -10.04 14.41
CA PHE A 12 -6.19 -9.31 13.21
C PHE A 12 -5.10 -8.37 12.68
N ILE A 13 -4.51 -7.57 13.56
CA ILE A 13 -3.40 -6.66 13.25
C ILE A 13 -2.20 -7.46 12.70
N GLY A 14 -1.83 -8.57 13.35
CA GLY A 14 -0.73 -9.41 12.91
C GLY A 14 -0.92 -9.96 11.49
N ILE A 15 -2.12 -10.47 11.18
CA ILE A 15 -2.46 -10.96 9.83
C ILE A 15 -2.44 -9.81 8.82
N PHE A 16 -3.01 -8.67 9.18
CA PHE A 16 -3.09 -7.50 8.30
C PHE A 16 -1.70 -6.97 7.92
N TYR A 17 -0.84 -6.72 8.90
CA TYR A 17 0.53 -6.28 8.65
C TYR A 17 1.38 -7.35 7.97
N GLY A 18 1.18 -8.63 8.30
CA GLY A 18 1.85 -9.74 7.63
C GLY A 18 1.52 -9.82 6.14
N ALA A 19 0.23 -9.73 5.79
CA ALA A 19 -0.22 -9.67 4.40
C ALA A 19 0.35 -8.42 3.68
N GLY A 20 0.34 -7.27 4.36
CA GLY A 20 0.94 -6.04 3.84
C GLY A 20 2.44 -6.18 3.54
N ALA A 21 3.20 -6.87 4.40
CA ALA A 21 4.62 -7.13 4.20
C ALA A 21 4.86 -8.04 2.98
N VAL A 22 4.10 -9.12 2.83
CA VAL A 22 4.19 -10.02 1.68
C VAL A 22 3.91 -9.27 0.37
N LEU A 23 2.88 -8.41 0.36
CA LEU A 23 2.58 -7.57 -0.79
C LEU A 23 3.73 -6.60 -1.10
N ASN A 24 4.31 -5.96 -0.09
CA ASN A 24 5.41 -5.02 -0.28
C ASN A 24 6.65 -5.69 -0.90
N ILE A 25 7.01 -6.88 -0.38
CA ILE A 25 8.13 -7.68 -0.91
C ILE A 25 7.84 -8.12 -2.34
N SER A 26 6.60 -8.54 -2.63
CA SER A 26 6.18 -8.97 -3.97
C SER A 26 6.28 -7.81 -4.99
N VAL A 27 5.88 -6.60 -4.59
CA VAL A 27 6.02 -5.39 -5.42
C VAL A 27 7.49 -5.04 -5.65
N MET A 28 8.33 -5.15 -4.61
CA MET A 28 9.78 -4.92 -4.75
C MET A 28 10.41 -5.91 -5.73
N SER A 29 10.03 -7.19 -5.65
CA SER A 29 10.50 -8.22 -6.57
C SER A 29 10.05 -7.94 -8.01
N ALA A 30 8.79 -7.56 -8.21
CA ALA A 30 8.27 -7.23 -9.53
C ALA A 30 8.95 -5.98 -10.12
N LEU A 31 9.29 -4.99 -9.30
CA LEU A 31 10.03 -3.81 -9.74
C LEU A 31 11.45 -4.16 -10.19
N ALA A 32 12.12 -5.09 -9.48
CA ALA A 32 13.42 -5.61 -9.88
C ALA A 32 13.33 -6.36 -11.23
N ASP A 33 12.33 -7.23 -11.41
CA ASP A 33 12.09 -7.93 -12.69
C ASP A 33 11.89 -6.95 -13.87
N VAL A 34 11.23 -5.81 -13.63
CA VAL A 34 11.03 -4.75 -14.65
C VAL A 34 12.32 -3.98 -14.93
N ALA A 35 13.14 -3.71 -13.90
CA ALA A 35 14.44 -3.08 -14.08
C ALA A 35 15.37 -3.98 -14.90
N ASP A 36 15.35 -5.30 -14.66
CA ASP A 36 16.10 -6.30 -15.42
C ASP A 36 15.62 -6.38 -16.89
N ASP A 37 14.30 -6.36 -17.17
CA ASP A 37 13.76 -6.29 -18.54
C ASP A 37 14.19 -5.00 -19.26
N HIS A 38 14.22 -3.88 -18.52
CA HIS A 38 14.67 -2.61 -19.07
C HIS A 38 16.16 -2.64 -19.42
N GLU A 39 17.00 -3.21 -18.56
CA GLU A 39 18.43 -3.42 -18.83
C GLU A 39 18.64 -4.36 -20.03
N LEU A 40 17.85 -5.43 -20.15
CA LEU A 40 17.90 -6.33 -21.29
C LEU A 40 17.59 -5.58 -22.60
N ASN A 41 16.57 -4.72 -22.62
CA ASN A 41 16.17 -4.03 -23.85
C ASN A 41 17.08 -2.82 -24.19
N THR A 42 17.63 -2.12 -23.19
CA THR A 42 18.36 -0.86 -23.40
C THR A 42 19.87 -0.95 -23.18
N GLY A 43 20.35 -1.99 -22.51
CA GLY A 43 21.75 -2.15 -22.11
C GLY A 43 22.21 -1.20 -21.01
N LYS A 44 21.29 -0.44 -20.37
CA LYS A 44 21.61 0.52 -19.30
C LYS A 44 21.03 0.05 -17.98
N ARG A 45 21.86 -0.01 -16.93
CA ARG A 45 21.41 -0.22 -15.55
C ARG A 45 20.78 1.05 -14.99
N GLN A 46 19.48 1.01 -14.72
CA GLN A 46 18.71 2.15 -14.21
C GLN A 46 17.92 1.83 -12.93
N GLU A 47 18.38 0.85 -12.15
CA GLU A 47 17.76 0.42 -10.88
C GLU A 47 17.51 1.60 -9.92
N GLY A 48 18.44 2.55 -9.85
CA GLY A 48 18.31 3.75 -9.02
C GLY A 48 17.11 4.61 -9.37
N ILE A 49 16.81 4.81 -10.65
CA ILE A 49 15.67 5.62 -11.11
C ILE A 49 14.35 4.92 -10.76
N PHE A 50 14.26 3.60 -10.99
CA PHE A 50 13.09 2.81 -10.62
C PHE A 50 12.84 2.84 -9.11
N TYR A 51 13.89 2.68 -8.30
CA TYR A 51 13.78 2.72 -6.85
C TYR A 51 13.39 4.11 -6.34
N SER A 52 14.03 5.17 -6.85
CA SER A 52 13.70 6.56 -6.50
C SER A 52 12.25 6.92 -6.87
N ALA A 53 11.79 6.53 -8.06
CA ALA A 53 10.42 6.75 -8.49
C ALA A 53 9.40 6.05 -7.57
N ARG A 54 9.64 4.78 -7.22
CA ARG A 54 8.82 4.03 -6.24
C ARG A 54 8.74 4.76 -4.91
N THR A 55 9.89 5.12 -4.33
CA THR A 55 9.94 5.77 -3.01
C THR A 55 9.26 7.14 -3.06
N PHE A 56 9.42 7.88 -4.14
CA PHE A 56 8.74 9.16 -4.35
C PHE A 56 7.21 8.99 -4.42
N VAL A 57 6.72 8.04 -5.22
CA VAL A 57 5.28 7.73 -5.30
C VAL A 57 4.74 7.29 -3.94
N GLY A 58 5.46 6.43 -3.22
CA GLY A 58 5.06 5.99 -1.88
C GLY A 58 4.91 7.16 -0.90
N LYS A 59 5.90 8.05 -0.83
CA LYS A 59 5.83 9.25 0.01
C LYS A 59 4.70 10.19 -0.40
N THR A 60 4.52 10.38 -1.70
CA THR A 60 3.47 11.23 -2.25
C THR A 60 2.09 10.70 -1.88
N THR A 61 1.84 9.41 -2.05
CA THR A 61 0.60 8.75 -1.64
C THR A 61 0.35 8.89 -0.14
N SER A 62 1.37 8.67 0.70
CA SER A 62 1.25 8.85 2.15
C SER A 62 0.92 10.30 2.53
N ALA A 63 1.55 11.28 1.87
CA ALA A 63 1.27 12.70 2.09
C ALA A 63 -0.17 13.07 1.69
N PHE A 64 -0.65 12.56 0.54
CA PHE A 64 -2.04 12.75 0.14
C PHE A 64 -3.02 12.08 1.11
N GLY A 65 -2.72 10.87 1.59
CA GLY A 65 -3.53 10.19 2.60
C GLY A 65 -3.63 11.00 3.89
N LEU A 66 -2.51 11.56 4.37
CA LEU A 66 -2.49 12.42 5.54
C LEU A 66 -3.27 13.73 5.32
N LEU A 67 -3.12 14.35 4.15
CA LEU A 67 -3.85 15.58 3.81
C LEU A 67 -5.36 15.33 3.79
N ILE A 68 -5.81 14.27 3.13
CA ILE A 68 -7.24 13.89 3.06
C ILE A 68 -7.76 13.56 4.46
N GLY A 69 -6.99 12.81 5.25
CA GLY A 69 -7.34 12.47 6.63
C GLY A 69 -7.47 13.71 7.52
N GLY A 70 -6.55 14.67 7.39
CA GLY A 70 -6.61 15.95 8.11
C GLY A 70 -7.87 16.74 7.77
N ILE A 71 -8.15 16.93 6.47
CA ILE A 71 -9.37 17.61 6.00
C ILE A 71 -10.63 16.89 6.51
N ALA A 72 -10.62 15.56 6.52
CA ALA A 72 -11.74 14.77 7.01
C ALA A 72 -11.99 14.96 8.51
N ILE A 73 -10.92 15.03 9.32
CA ILE A 73 -10.99 15.31 10.76
C ILE A 73 -11.51 16.74 11.01
N ASP A 74 -11.03 17.72 10.23
CA ASP A 74 -11.49 19.10 10.31
C ASP A 74 -13.00 19.21 9.97
N LEU A 75 -13.46 18.45 8.97
CA LEU A 75 -14.87 18.40 8.57
C LEU A 75 -15.78 17.76 9.62
N ILE A 76 -15.30 16.75 10.35
CA ILE A 76 -16.06 16.15 11.46
C ILE A 76 -16.11 17.11 12.67
N GLY A 77 -15.23 18.11 12.72
CA GLY A 77 -15.10 19.01 13.86
C GLY A 77 -14.61 18.28 15.10
N TRP A 78 -13.58 17.44 14.93
CA TRP A 78 -13.06 16.64 16.03
C TRP A 78 -12.63 17.51 17.21
N PRO A 79 -13.14 17.26 18.43
CA PRO A 79 -12.91 18.17 19.54
C PRO A 79 -11.45 18.10 20.00
N THR A 80 -10.80 19.27 20.07
CA THR A 80 -9.40 19.41 20.50
C THR A 80 -9.34 19.66 22.00
N GLY A 81 -8.43 18.99 22.72
CA GLY A 81 -8.21 19.22 24.16
C GLY A 81 -9.11 18.40 25.10
N VAL A 82 -9.72 17.33 24.58
CA VAL A 82 -10.54 16.40 25.35
C VAL A 82 -9.67 15.29 25.94
N SER A 83 -9.75 15.07 27.25
CA SER A 83 -8.88 14.10 27.95
C SER A 83 -9.42 12.66 27.96
N SER A 84 -10.72 12.48 27.68
CA SER A 84 -11.40 11.18 27.73
C SER A 84 -12.38 11.01 26.57
N ALA A 85 -12.44 9.81 25.99
CA ALA A 85 -13.34 9.48 24.89
C ALA A 85 -14.83 9.69 25.24
N ASP A 86 -15.20 9.57 26.51
CA ASP A 86 -16.58 9.75 27.01
C ASP A 86 -17.11 11.19 26.88
N GLN A 87 -16.23 12.16 26.61
CA GLN A 87 -16.59 13.57 26.41
C GLN A 87 -16.84 13.91 24.94
N VAL A 88 -16.62 12.96 24.03
CA VAL A 88 -16.87 13.13 22.59
C VAL A 88 -18.31 12.68 22.30
N ALA A 89 -19.07 13.50 21.58
CA ALA A 89 -20.45 13.14 21.22
C ALA A 89 -20.47 11.87 20.36
N ASP A 90 -21.42 10.96 20.65
CA ASP A 90 -21.59 9.69 19.91
C ASP A 90 -21.69 9.89 18.40
N GLN A 91 -22.30 11.00 17.97
CA GLN A 91 -22.41 11.36 16.54
C GLN A 91 -21.04 11.62 15.90
N THR A 92 -20.11 12.25 16.62
CA THR A 92 -18.75 12.53 16.15
C THR A 92 -17.95 11.23 16.04
N ILE A 93 -18.11 10.31 16.98
CA ILE A 93 -17.50 8.97 16.94
C ILE A 93 -18.06 8.16 15.77
N PHE A 94 -19.37 8.19 15.54
CA PHE A 94 -20.01 7.53 14.41
C PHE A 94 -19.53 8.09 13.07
N ASN A 95 -19.44 9.41 12.93
CA ASN A 95 -18.92 10.07 11.74
C ASN A 95 -17.46 9.69 11.48
N LEU A 96 -16.63 9.62 12.53
CA LEU A 96 -15.25 9.14 12.41
C LEU A 96 -15.19 7.70 11.88
N GLY A 97 -16.04 6.80 12.42
CA GLY A 97 -16.13 5.42 11.95
C GLY A 97 -16.59 5.31 10.49
N LEU A 98 -17.45 6.22 10.01
CA LEU A 98 -17.88 6.28 8.61
C LEU A 98 -16.74 6.72 7.67
N ILE A 99 -15.89 7.63 8.13
CA ILE A 99 -14.71 8.08 7.37
C ILE A 99 -13.63 6.99 7.35
N ASP A 100 -13.29 6.42 8.51
CA ASP A 100 -12.23 5.43 8.62
C ASP A 100 -12.61 4.05 8.06
N GLY A 101 -13.91 3.72 8.01
CA GLY A 101 -14.39 2.47 7.43
C GLY A 101 -14.71 2.62 5.93
N PRO A 102 -15.96 2.94 5.56
CA PRO A 102 -16.40 3.01 4.16
C PRO A 102 -15.57 3.93 3.26
N ILE A 103 -15.25 5.14 3.73
CA ILE A 103 -14.58 6.14 2.87
C ILE A 103 -13.11 5.73 2.64
N ALA A 104 -12.40 5.26 3.67
CA ALA A 104 -11.05 4.72 3.52
C ALA A 104 -10.99 3.41 2.70
N ALA A 105 -12.10 2.67 2.61
CA ALA A 105 -12.20 1.48 1.77
C ALA A 105 -12.19 1.83 0.27
N VAL A 106 -12.69 3.00 -0.14
CA VAL A 106 -12.79 3.39 -1.57
C VAL A 106 -11.43 3.36 -2.29
N PRO A 107 -10.36 4.03 -1.82
CA PRO A 107 -9.03 3.94 -2.43
C PRO A 107 -8.49 2.50 -2.48
N SER A 108 -8.78 1.70 -1.44
CA SER A 108 -8.36 0.29 -1.36
C SER A 108 -9.04 -0.56 -2.43
N LEU A 109 -10.32 -0.33 -2.71
CA LEU A 109 -11.05 -0.99 -3.79
C LEU A 109 -10.50 -0.62 -5.18
N PHE A 110 -10.15 0.65 -5.40
CA PHE A 110 -9.45 1.07 -6.62
C PHE A 110 -8.11 0.36 -6.75
N ALA A 111 -7.31 0.27 -5.68
CA ALA A 111 -6.04 -0.44 -5.70
C ALA A 111 -6.23 -1.93 -6.07
N ILE A 112 -7.18 -2.62 -5.44
CA ILE A 112 -7.51 -4.02 -5.75
C ILE A 112 -7.89 -4.20 -7.22
N TYR A 113 -8.70 -3.29 -7.77
CA TYR A 113 -9.09 -3.32 -9.19
C TYR A 113 -7.87 -3.21 -10.11
N PHE A 114 -6.97 -2.24 -9.88
CA PHE A 114 -5.78 -2.04 -10.70
C PHE A 114 -4.77 -3.18 -10.54
N TYR A 115 -4.54 -3.67 -9.32
CA TYR A 115 -3.67 -4.82 -9.09
C TYR A 115 -4.24 -6.11 -9.69
N GLY A 116 -5.55 -6.34 -9.64
CA GLY A 116 -6.21 -7.48 -10.28
C GLY A 116 -6.08 -7.47 -11.81
N ARG A 117 -6.00 -6.27 -12.42
CA ARG A 117 -5.70 -6.07 -13.85
C ARG A 117 -4.22 -6.31 -14.19
N TYR A 118 -3.32 -6.20 -13.22
CA TYR A 118 -1.88 -6.37 -13.42
C TYR A 118 -1.48 -7.85 -13.41
N SER A 119 -1.78 -8.55 -14.51
CA SER A 119 -1.21 -9.87 -14.77
C SER A 119 0.13 -9.69 -15.48
N ILE A 120 1.25 -9.83 -14.75
CA ILE A 120 2.50 -10.21 -15.40
C ILE A 120 2.26 -11.62 -15.94
N SER A 121 1.96 -11.70 -17.23
CA SER A 121 1.79 -12.98 -17.91
C SER A 121 3.04 -13.82 -17.66
N LYS A 122 2.87 -15.02 -17.09
CA LYS A 122 3.94 -16.03 -16.89
C LYS A 122 4.78 -16.29 -18.15
N LYS A 123 4.28 -15.90 -19.31
CA LYS A 123 4.99 -15.92 -20.60
C LYS A 123 6.13 -14.88 -20.64
N ARG A 124 5.86 -13.63 -20.25
CA ARG A 124 6.82 -12.51 -20.21
C ARG A 124 7.97 -12.79 -19.23
N TYR A 125 7.65 -13.32 -18.05
CA TYR A 125 8.66 -13.73 -17.07
C TYR A 125 9.63 -14.80 -17.62
N ARG A 126 9.12 -15.78 -18.36
CA ARG A 126 9.95 -16.83 -19.00
C ARG A 126 10.82 -16.27 -20.13
N GLU A 127 10.31 -15.32 -20.90
CA GLU A 127 11.04 -14.66 -21.99
C GLU A 127 12.22 -13.82 -21.45
N ILE A 128 12.01 -13.04 -20.39
CA ILE A 128 13.06 -12.23 -19.75
C ILE A 128 14.19 -13.12 -19.21
N LYS A 129 13.84 -14.20 -18.49
CA LYS A 129 14.82 -15.13 -17.90
C LYS A 129 15.63 -15.88 -18.96
N ALA A 130 15.03 -16.17 -20.12
CA ALA A 130 15.74 -16.76 -21.24
C ALA A 130 16.73 -15.77 -21.89
N GLY A 131 16.31 -14.53 -22.12
CA GLY A 131 17.14 -13.48 -22.73
C GLY A 131 18.38 -13.10 -21.90
N LEU A 132 18.23 -13.00 -20.57
CA LEU A 132 19.35 -12.71 -19.67
C LEU A 132 20.39 -13.84 -19.64
N LYS A 133 19.95 -15.11 -19.66
CA LYS A 133 20.87 -16.27 -19.75
C LYS A 133 21.70 -16.25 -21.04
N THR A 134 21.12 -15.84 -22.16
CA THR A 134 21.83 -15.78 -23.45
C THR A 134 22.89 -14.67 -23.48
N ARG A 135 22.65 -13.54 -22.79
CA ARG A 135 23.66 -12.47 -22.66
C ARG A 135 24.76 -12.77 -21.65
N ALA A 136 24.45 -13.44 -20.54
CA ALA A 136 25.47 -13.83 -19.56
C ALA A 136 26.50 -14.86 -20.08
N TYR A 137 26.20 -15.51 -21.21
CA TYR A 137 27.08 -16.49 -21.87
C TYR A 137 27.88 -15.90 -23.05
N ARG A 138 27.72 -14.59 -23.32
CA ARG A 138 28.49 -13.83 -24.32
C ARG A 138 29.44 -12.88 -23.62
#